data_AF-A0A7V3TUY7-F1
#
_entry.id   AF-A0A7V3TUY7-F1
#
_cell.length_a   1.000
_cell.length_b   1.000
_cell.length_c   1.000
_cell.angle_alpha   90.00
_cell.angle_beta   90.00
_cell.angle_gamma   90.00
#
_symmetry.space_group_name_H-M   'P 1'
#
loop_
_entity.id
_entity.type
_entity.pdbx_description
1 polymer ?
#
loop_
_entity_poly.entity_id
_entity_poly.type
_entity_poly.pdbx_seq_one_letter_code
_entity_poly.pdbx_strand_id
1 'polypeptide(L)'
;MLPRRRAGKKVHVSTLYRWTLHGIRGVRLESLQCGGTRVTSVEALERFFRRLEEQPKDGTSPRSFAKRIRDSERAVQELARDGM
;
A
#
# COMPACT_ATOMS: atom_id res chain seq x y z
N MET A 1 15.77 -0.47 -9.89
CA MET A 1 14.96 0.74 -10.23
C MET A 1 13.47 0.39 -10.12
N LEU A 2 12.58 1.30 -9.71
CA LEU A 2 11.16 0.97 -9.44
C LEU A 2 10.34 0.81 -10.74
N PRO A 3 9.43 -0.19 -10.81
CA PRO A 3 8.61 -0.40 -12.00
C PRO A 3 7.62 0.74 -12.21
N ARG A 4 7.36 1.06 -13.48
CA ARG A 4 6.25 1.92 -13.87
C ARG A 4 4.94 1.17 -13.67
N ARG A 5 4.00 1.76 -12.92
CA ARG A 5 2.72 1.14 -12.58
C ARG A 5 1.59 1.76 -13.41
N ARG A 6 0.43 2.05 -12.79
CA ARG A 6 -0.80 2.51 -13.44
C ARG A 6 -0.54 3.54 -14.55
N ALA A 7 -0.94 3.22 -15.78
CA ALA A 7 -0.74 4.05 -16.97
C ALA A 7 0.72 4.43 -17.25
N GLY A 8 1.68 3.55 -16.96
CA GLY A 8 3.12 3.79 -17.21
C GLY A 8 3.75 4.85 -16.30
N LYS A 9 3.04 5.30 -15.26
CA LYS A 9 3.51 6.34 -14.36
C LYS A 9 4.56 5.80 -13.38
N LYS A 10 5.58 6.63 -13.11
CA LYS A 10 6.56 6.38 -12.05
C LYS A 10 5.87 6.42 -10.69
N VAL A 11 6.47 5.76 -9.70
CA VAL A 11 6.04 5.88 -8.30
C VAL A 11 6.18 7.33 -7.86
N HIS A 12 5.11 7.91 -7.31
CA HIS A 12 5.13 9.28 -6.82
C HIS A 12 5.99 9.40 -5.57
N VAL A 13 6.73 10.51 -5.42
CA VAL A 13 7.66 10.73 -4.30
C VAL A 13 6.98 10.61 -2.93
N SER A 14 5.72 11.04 -2.80
CA SER A 14 4.95 10.90 -1.55
C SER A 14 4.77 9.45 -1.11
N THR A 15 4.83 8.49 -2.03
CA THR A 15 4.80 7.06 -1.68
C THR A 15 6.09 6.62 -1.00
N LEU A 16 7.25 7.12 -1.46
CA LEU A 16 8.54 6.86 -0.82
C LEU A 16 8.59 7.51 0.58
N TYR A 17 8.10 8.75 0.72
CA TYR A 17 7.97 9.39 2.03
C TYR A 17 7.07 8.57 2.96
N ARG A 18 5.91 8.10 2.49
CA ARG A 18 5.04 7.24 3.32
C ARG A 18 5.73 5.94 3.73
N TRP A 19 6.45 5.28 2.83
CA TRP A 19 7.17 4.03 3.16
C TRP A 19 8.30 4.24 4.16
N THR A 20 8.98 5.40 4.13
CA THR A 20 10.05 5.73 5.08
C THR A 20 9.48 6.18 6.44
N LEU A 21 8.42 7.01 6.44
CA LEU A 21 7.83 7.61 7.63
C LEU A 21 6.86 6.70 8.39
N HIS A 22 6.12 5.85 7.69
CA HIS A 22 5.09 4.99 8.31
C HIS A 22 5.26 3.53 7.93
N GLY A 23 5.90 3.26 6.79
CA GLY A 23 5.95 1.92 6.23
C GLY A 23 4.63 1.49 5.62
N ILE A 24 4.54 0.20 5.31
CA ILE A 24 3.32 -0.46 4.85
C ILE A 24 3.37 -1.90 5.34
N ARG A 25 2.24 -2.41 5.86
CA ARG A 25 2.16 -3.74 6.48
C ARG A 25 3.29 -3.93 7.52
N GLY A 26 3.55 -2.94 8.37
CA GLY A 26 4.62 -3.04 9.38
C GLY A 26 6.08 -3.05 8.85
N VAL A 27 6.31 -3.05 7.53
CA VAL A 27 7.66 -2.93 6.96
C VAL A 27 7.94 -1.47 6.58
N ARG A 28 9.07 -0.92 7.03
CA ARG A 28 9.51 0.45 6.72
C ARG A 28 10.69 0.44 5.76
N LEU A 29 10.72 1.41 4.85
CA LEU A 29 11.82 1.60 3.92
C LEU A 29 12.99 2.30 4.60
N GLU A 30 14.17 1.68 4.51
CA GLU A 30 15.42 2.25 5.01
C GLU A 30 15.77 3.51 4.23
N SER A 31 16.13 4.59 4.95
CA SER A 31 16.49 5.87 4.36
C SER A 31 17.43 6.64 5.28
N LEU A 32 18.20 7.55 4.68
CA LEU A 32 19.14 8.43 5.36
C LEU A 32 18.77 9.88 5.07
N GLN A 33 19.12 10.77 5.99
CA GLN A 33 19.05 12.21 5.77
C GLN A 33 20.40 12.69 5.24
N CYS A 34 20.43 13.16 4.00
CA CYS A 34 21.60 13.75 3.36
C CYS A 34 21.37 15.26 3.23
N GLY A 35 21.81 16.02 4.22
CA GLY A 35 21.49 17.45 4.35
C GLY A 35 19.97 17.66 4.48
N GLY A 36 19.39 18.46 3.58
CA GLY A 36 17.93 18.71 3.52
C GLY A 36 17.11 17.61 2.84
N THR A 37 17.76 16.60 2.23
CA THR A 37 17.08 15.62 1.39
C THR A 37 17.13 14.22 1.99
N ARG A 38 15.98 13.53 2.00
CA ARG A 38 15.92 12.11 2.33
C ARG A 38 16.31 11.25 1.13
N VAL A 39 17.28 10.38 1.33
CA VAL A 39 17.81 9.47 0.31
C VAL A 39 17.62 8.01 0.70
N THR A 40 17.56 7.12 -0.28
CA THR A 40 17.51 5.67 -0.11
C THR A 40 18.35 5.02 -1.20
N SER A 41 18.77 3.78 -0.99
CA SER A 41 19.59 3.01 -1.95
C SER A 41 18.75 1.96 -2.69
N VAL A 42 19.34 1.37 -3.74
CA VAL A 42 18.68 0.30 -4.50
C VAL A 42 18.56 -0.96 -3.64
N GLU A 43 19.58 -1.27 -2.86
CA GLU A 43 19.64 -2.42 -1.94
C GLU A 43 18.63 -2.26 -0.80
N ALA A 44 18.43 -1.02 -0.31
CA ALA A 44 17.38 -0.72 0.66
C ALA A 44 15.98 -1.00 0.12
N LEU A 45 15.72 -0.65 -1.15
CA LEU A 45 14.46 -0.96 -1.83
C LEU A 45 14.29 -2.47 -2.02
N GLU A 46 15.34 -3.19 -2.39
CA GLU A 46 15.30 -4.65 -2.53
C GLU A 46 14.95 -5.33 -1.20
N ARG A 47 15.67 -5.01 -0.12
CA ARG A 47 15.37 -5.52 1.23
C ARG A 47 13.95 -5.21 1.67
N PHE A 48 13.47 -4.00 1.36
CA PHE A 48 12.11 -3.58 1.67
C PHE A 48 11.07 -4.44 0.95
N PHE A 49 11.22 -4.67 -0.36
CA PHE A 49 10.26 -5.49 -1.11
C PHE A 49 10.31 -6.96 -0.71
N ARG A 50 11.50 -7.52 -0.46
CA ARG A 50 11.64 -8.89 0.01
C ARG A 50 10.92 -9.10 1.35
N ARG A 51 11.11 -8.20 2.32
CA ARG A 51 10.38 -8.23 3.59
C ARG A 51 8.86 -8.12 3.41
N LEU A 52 8.39 -7.34 2.44
CA LEU A 52 6.95 -7.22 2.14
C LEU A 52 6.34 -8.48 1.52
N GLU A 53 7.15 -9.23 0.77
CA GLU A 53 6.76 -10.49 0.15
C GLU A 53 6.70 -11.63 1.17
N GLU A 54 7.68 -11.69 2.07
CA GLU A 54 7.73 -12.65 3.19
C GLU A 54 6.57 -12.46 4.18
N GLN A 55 5.96 -11.27 4.22
CA GLN A 55 4.85 -11.03 5.12
C GLN A 55 3.61 -11.86 4.75
N PRO A 56 3.02 -12.58 5.72
CA PRO A 56 1.75 -13.26 5.51
C PRO A 56 0.74 -12.27 4.95
N LYS A 57 0.07 -12.68 3.87
CA LYS A 57 -1.04 -11.92 3.30
C LYS A 57 -2.21 -12.07 4.25
N ASP A 58 -2.17 -11.35 5.37
CA ASP A 58 -3.32 -11.24 6.25
C ASP A 58 -4.47 -10.73 5.39
N GLY A 59 -5.48 -11.58 5.19
CA GLY A 59 -6.67 -11.30 4.37
C GLY A 59 -7.50 -10.11 4.84
N THR A 60 -7.02 -9.40 5.87
CA THR A 60 -7.67 -8.30 6.58
C THR A 60 -7.08 -6.94 6.20
N SER A 61 -6.44 -6.81 5.03
CA SER A 61 -6.25 -5.48 4.42
C SER A 61 -7.59 -4.75 4.42
N PRO A 62 -7.70 -3.52 4.96
CA PRO A 62 -8.94 -2.75 4.91
C PRO A 62 -9.42 -2.77 3.46
N ARG A 63 -10.61 -3.35 3.22
CA ARG A 63 -11.20 -3.42 1.89
C ARG A 63 -11.15 -2.00 1.32
N SER A 64 -10.64 -1.86 0.08
CA SER A 64 -10.64 -0.57 -0.64
C SER A 64 -11.97 0.16 -0.38
N PHE A 65 -11.93 1.47 -0.13
CA PHE A 65 -13.13 2.27 0.13
C PHE A 65 -14.25 2.00 -0.91
N ALA A 66 -13.87 1.90 -2.20
CA ALA A 66 -14.78 1.55 -3.29
C ALA A 66 -15.32 0.10 -3.25
N LYS A 67 -14.63 -0.82 -2.57
CA LYS A 67 -15.14 -2.17 -2.27
C LYS A 67 -16.11 -2.14 -1.09
N ARG A 68 -15.87 -1.32 -0.06
CA ARG A 68 -16.79 -1.15 1.09
C ARG A 68 -18.15 -0.62 0.65
N ILE A 69 -18.19 0.38 -0.22
CA ILE A 69 -19.45 0.94 -0.74
C ILE A 69 -20.25 -0.14 -1.47
N ARG A 70 -19.62 -0.84 -2.42
CA ARG A 70 -20.29 -1.91 -3.19
C ARG A 70 -20.75 -3.08 -2.34
N ASP A 71 -19.93 -3.50 -1.37
CA ASP A 71 -20.32 -4.55 -0.43
C ASP A 71 -21.51 -4.10 0.45
N SER A 72 -21.54 -2.83 0.86
CA SER A 72 -22.65 -2.24 1.62
C SER A 72 -23.93 -2.14 0.78
N GLU A 73 -23.84 -1.64 -0.46
CA GLU A 73 -24.95 -1.56 -1.40
C GLU A 73 -25.52 -2.96 -1.70
N ARG A 74 -24.64 -3.96 -1.85
CA ARG A 74 -25.03 -5.34 -2.05
C ARG A 74 -25.73 -5.93 -0.84
N ALA A 75 -25.20 -5.70 0.37
CA ALA A 75 -25.86 -6.13 1.60
C ALA A 75 -27.23 -5.46 1.79
N VAL A 76 -27.34 -4.17 1.44
CA VAL A 76 -28.62 -3.44 1.45
C VAL A 76 -29.61 -4.04 0.45
N GLN A 77 -29.16 -4.43 -0.74
CA GLN A 77 -30.01 -5.10 -1.73
C GLN A 77 -30.43 -6.52 -1.30
N GLU A 78 -29.53 -7.27 -0.66
CA GLU A 78 -29.83 -8.60 -0.12
C GLU A 78 -30.87 -8.50 1.00
N LEU A 79 -30.72 -7.54 1.94
CA LEU A 79 -31.73 -7.27 2.98
C LEU A 79 -33.08 -6.82 2.41
N ALA A 80 -33.06 -5.94 1.39
CA ALA A 80 -34.28 -5.51 0.72
C ALA A 80 -34.98 -6.64 -0.05
N ARG A 81 -34.21 -7.64 -0.51
CA ARG A 81 -34.73 -8.84 -1.18
C ARG A 81 -35.30 -9.85 -0.20
N ASP A 82 -34.69 -9.97 0.98
CA ASP A 82 -35.11 -10.90 2.04
C ASP A 82 -36.20 -10.32 2.97
N GLY A 83 -36.54 -9.04 2.81
CA GLY A 83 -37.77 -8.45 3.33
C GLY A 83 -37.82 -8.31 4.85
N MET A 84 -36.76 -7.76 5.47
CA MET A 84 -36.76 -7.28 6.86
C MET A 84 -36.79 -5.75 6.92
#